data_AF-A0A3M6TFQ8-F1
#
_entry.id   AF-A0A3M6TFQ8-F1
#
_cell.length_a   1.000
_cell.length_b   1.000
_cell.length_c   1.000
_cell.angle_alpha   90.00
_cell.angle_beta   90.00
_cell.angle_gamma   90.00
#
_symmetry.space_group_name_H-M   'P 1'
#
loop_
_entity.id
_entity.type
_entity.pdbx_description
1 polymer ?
#
loop_
_entity_poly.entity_id
_entity_poly.type
_entity_poly.pdbx_seq_one_letter_code
_entity_poly.pdbx_strand_id
1 'polypeptide(L)'
;MPPAVMVSGRYVIAQNGRIPPQPILMEHCCFMVGGNDWDISVKCRPHFNQSKKSKKWRNIKEVYPDAKVETKHNDIRLTLPVLGQSLEVAAFGVPGKDDQKRMQMVIFGKEPAKACDWDIRVYLIDDSEMAFKKSDAKINNPTEKKFKNTLKMNCSKDNRRAVPR
;
A
#
# COMPACT_ATOMS: atom_id res chain seq x y z
N MET A 1 -5.56 20.58 -12.00
CA MET A 1 -5.95 19.56 -11.00
C MET A 1 -4.75 18.65 -10.75
N PRO A 2 -4.47 18.25 -9.51
CA PRO A 2 -3.40 17.30 -9.22
C PRO A 2 -3.67 15.94 -9.89
N PRO A 3 -2.63 15.21 -10.33
CA PRO A 3 -2.82 13.89 -10.93
C PRO A 3 -3.27 12.88 -9.87
N ALA A 4 -4.16 11.98 -10.25
CA ALA A 4 -4.59 10.89 -9.37
C ALA A 4 -3.41 9.96 -9.04
N VAL A 5 -3.22 9.69 -7.76
CA VAL A 5 -2.18 8.77 -7.25
C VAL A 5 -2.82 7.46 -6.82
N MET A 6 -2.10 6.35 -6.96
CA MET A 6 -2.57 5.05 -6.46
C MET A 6 -2.52 5.07 -4.93
N VAL A 7 -3.65 4.82 -4.28
CA VAL A 7 -3.79 4.90 -2.81
C VAL A 7 -4.08 3.55 -2.17
N SER A 8 -4.19 2.49 -2.98
CA SER A 8 -4.36 1.10 -2.52
C SER A 8 -3.27 0.18 -3.06
N GLY A 9 -3.28 -1.06 -2.56
CA GLY A 9 -2.69 -2.20 -3.24
C GLY A 9 -3.25 -2.44 -4.65
N ARG A 10 -2.60 -3.35 -5.40
CA ARG A 10 -3.13 -3.88 -6.67
C ARG A 10 -3.70 -5.26 -6.42
N TYR A 11 -4.93 -5.46 -6.86
CA TYR A 11 -5.66 -6.71 -6.67
C TYR A 11 -5.87 -7.37 -8.03
N VAL A 12 -5.52 -8.65 -8.14
CA VAL A 12 -5.75 -9.45 -9.34
C VAL A 12 -7.01 -10.28 -9.10
N ILE A 13 -7.96 -10.18 -10.02
CA ILE A 13 -9.24 -10.86 -9.98
C ILE A 13 -9.28 -11.78 -11.18
N ALA A 14 -9.36 -13.08 -10.92
CA ALA A 14 -9.44 -14.06 -11.99
C ALA A 14 -10.77 -13.94 -12.73
N GLN A 15 -10.76 -14.25 -14.02
CA GLN A 15 -11.99 -14.50 -14.77
C GLN A 15 -12.84 -15.54 -14.05
N ASN A 16 -14.14 -15.35 -14.07
CA ASN A 16 -15.10 -16.17 -13.35
C ASN A 16 -16.23 -16.52 -14.31
N GLY A 17 -16.49 -17.82 -14.48
CA GLY A 17 -17.33 -18.34 -15.56
C GLY A 17 -18.74 -17.73 -15.60
N ARG A 18 -19.66 -18.24 -14.79
CA ARG A 18 -21.08 -17.81 -14.81
C ARG A 18 -21.54 -17.08 -13.54
N ILE A 19 -20.72 -17.05 -12.50
CA ILE A 19 -21.09 -16.51 -11.19
C ILE A 19 -20.21 -15.31 -10.90
N PRO A 20 -20.77 -14.15 -10.47
CA PRO A 20 -19.99 -12.98 -10.08
C PRO A 20 -18.91 -13.31 -9.04
N PRO A 21 -17.79 -12.57 -9.01
CA PRO A 21 -16.77 -12.81 -8.02
C PRO A 21 -17.29 -12.34 -6.66
N GLN A 22 -16.73 -12.89 -5.59
CA GLN A 22 -17.04 -12.36 -4.26
C GLN A 22 -16.63 -10.89 -4.16
N PRO A 23 -17.36 -10.07 -3.39
CA PRO A 23 -16.97 -8.69 -3.15
C PRO A 23 -15.54 -8.60 -2.61
N ILE A 24 -14.79 -7.63 -3.10
CA ILE A 24 -13.39 -7.41 -2.75
C ILE A 24 -13.31 -6.23 -1.79
N LEU A 25 -12.53 -6.39 -0.74
CA LEU A 25 -12.18 -5.31 0.17
C LEU A 25 -10.79 -4.78 -0.18
N MET A 26 -10.73 -3.52 -0.59
CA MET A 26 -9.50 -2.86 -1.00
C MET A 26 -9.11 -1.82 0.04
N GLU A 27 -8.06 -2.10 0.81
CA GLU A 27 -7.48 -1.15 1.76
C GLU A 27 -6.86 0.04 1.02
N HIS A 28 -7.04 1.24 1.55
CA HIS A 28 -6.41 2.46 1.04
C HIS A 28 -5.77 3.31 2.13
N CYS A 29 -4.76 4.11 1.78
CA CYS A 29 -4.06 4.96 2.73
C CYS A 29 -4.63 6.38 2.88
N CYS A 30 -5.68 6.78 2.15
CA CYS A 30 -6.30 8.10 2.36
C CYS A 30 -6.78 8.27 3.81
N PHE A 31 -6.57 9.45 4.38
CA PHE A 31 -7.11 9.81 5.70
C PHE A 31 -8.53 10.38 5.51
N MET A 32 -9.55 9.59 5.77
CA MET A 32 -10.97 9.92 5.47
C MET A 32 -11.72 10.46 6.69
N VAL A 33 -11.11 11.39 7.44
CA VAL A 33 -11.74 12.09 8.58
C VAL A 33 -12.10 13.52 8.15
N GLY A 34 -13.11 14.11 8.79
CA GLY A 34 -13.62 15.45 8.46
C GLY A 34 -12.51 16.48 8.22
N GLY A 35 -12.65 17.22 7.12
CA GLY A 35 -11.62 18.14 6.62
C GLY A 35 -10.69 17.56 5.55
N ASN A 36 -10.83 16.28 5.21
CA ASN A 36 -10.17 15.66 4.05
C ASN A 36 -11.21 15.32 2.98
N ASP A 37 -10.97 15.75 1.75
CA ASP A 37 -11.91 15.71 0.62
C ASP A 37 -11.33 14.90 -0.55
N TRP A 38 -10.73 13.73 -0.24
CA TRP A 38 -10.14 12.85 -1.25
C TRP A 38 -11.20 12.41 -2.27
N ASP A 39 -10.97 12.72 -3.55
CA ASP A 39 -11.74 12.13 -4.65
C ASP A 39 -11.13 10.78 -5.01
N ILE A 40 -11.77 9.70 -4.56
CA ILE A 40 -11.31 8.32 -4.75
C ILE A 40 -12.11 7.64 -5.87
N SER A 41 -11.38 7.12 -6.85
CA SER A 41 -11.94 6.32 -7.95
C SER A 41 -11.27 4.95 -8.04
N VAL A 42 -12.07 3.90 -8.25
CA VAL A 42 -11.55 2.56 -8.56
C VAL A 42 -11.32 2.47 -10.06
N LYS A 43 -10.11 2.05 -10.45
CA LYS A 43 -9.74 1.84 -11.84
C LYS A 43 -9.32 0.40 -12.07
N CYS A 44 -9.51 -0.07 -13.31
CA CYS A 44 -9.12 -1.40 -13.73
C CYS A 44 -8.32 -1.39 -15.04
N ARG A 45 -7.62 -2.49 -15.27
CA ARG A 45 -7.05 -2.85 -16.57
C ARG A 45 -7.07 -4.37 -16.74
N PRO A 46 -7.05 -4.89 -17.97
CA PRO A 46 -6.93 -6.33 -18.18
C PRO A 46 -5.63 -6.87 -17.57
N HIS A 47 -5.72 -8.05 -16.95
CA HIS A 47 -4.55 -8.77 -16.45
C HIS A 47 -4.07 -9.76 -17.52
N PHE A 48 -3.01 -9.42 -18.25
CA PHE A 48 -2.43 -10.28 -19.29
C PHE A 48 -1.13 -10.93 -18.85
N ASN A 49 -0.95 -12.20 -19.21
CA ASN A 49 0.34 -12.86 -19.17
C ASN A 49 1.23 -12.33 -20.33
N GLN A 50 2.11 -11.41 -19.96
CA GLN A 50 3.43 -11.13 -20.55
C GLN A 50 3.62 -10.42 -21.91
N SER A 51 2.69 -10.29 -22.87
CA SER A 51 3.07 -9.65 -24.17
C SER A 51 2.46 -8.28 -24.49
N LYS A 52 1.29 -7.92 -23.96
CA LYS A 52 0.64 -6.62 -24.23
C LYS A 52 0.04 -6.04 -22.96
N LYS A 53 0.88 -5.52 -22.06
CA LYS A 53 0.38 -4.75 -20.90
C LYS A 53 -0.30 -3.49 -21.43
N SER A 54 -1.64 -3.46 -21.45
CA SER A 54 -2.35 -2.19 -21.46
C SER A 54 -1.89 -1.42 -20.23
N LYS A 55 -1.08 -0.37 -20.43
CA LYS A 55 -0.63 0.50 -19.34
C LYS A 55 -1.76 1.38 -18.82
N LYS A 56 -2.85 1.51 -19.57
CA LYS A 56 -3.92 2.48 -19.31
C LYS A 56 -4.94 1.91 -18.34
N TRP A 57 -4.97 2.50 -17.15
CA TRP A 57 -6.04 2.34 -16.18
C TRP A 57 -7.30 3.07 -16.66
N ARG A 58 -8.47 2.43 -16.55
CA ARG A 58 -9.78 3.02 -16.88
C ARG A 58 -10.69 2.96 -15.66
N ASN A 59 -11.64 3.89 -15.54
CA ASN A 59 -12.58 3.85 -14.42
C ASN A 59 -13.38 2.54 -14.45
N ILE A 60 -13.59 1.90 -13.30
CA ILE A 60 -14.29 0.61 -13.25
C ILE A 60 -15.72 0.73 -13.80
N LYS A 61 -16.41 1.86 -13.52
CA LYS A 61 -17.79 2.08 -13.99
C LYS A 61 -17.89 2.36 -15.49
N GLU A 62 -16.81 2.81 -16.12
CA GLU A 62 -16.76 2.94 -17.60
C GLU A 62 -16.66 1.58 -18.28
N VAL A 63 -15.98 0.62 -17.65
CA VAL A 63 -15.76 -0.72 -18.20
C VAL A 63 -16.88 -1.69 -17.79
N TYR A 64 -17.37 -1.56 -16.56
CA TYR A 64 -18.41 -2.36 -15.95
C TYR A 64 -19.42 -1.43 -15.26
N PRO A 65 -20.43 -0.94 -15.99
CA PRO A 65 -21.44 -0.02 -15.43
C PRO A 65 -22.17 -0.56 -14.21
N ASP A 66 -22.37 -1.88 -14.14
CA ASP A 66 -23.03 -2.56 -13.02
C ASP A 66 -22.13 -2.77 -11.79
N ALA A 67 -20.86 -2.37 -11.85
CA ALA A 67 -19.96 -2.46 -10.71
C ALA A 67 -20.39 -1.51 -9.58
N LYS A 68 -20.43 -2.04 -8.36
CA LYS A 68 -20.72 -1.25 -7.15
C LYS A 68 -19.42 -0.95 -6.41
N VAL A 69 -19.24 0.32 -6.07
CA VAL A 69 -18.08 0.83 -5.33
C VAL A 69 -18.64 1.54 -4.10
N GLU A 70 -18.31 1.01 -2.92
CA GLU A 70 -18.69 1.59 -1.64
C GLU A 70 -17.42 1.97 -0.88
N THR A 71 -17.19 3.25 -0.67
CA THR A 71 -16.06 3.75 0.13
C THR A 71 -16.46 3.73 1.61
N LYS A 72 -15.68 3.01 2.41
CA LYS A 72 -15.71 3.03 3.88
C LYS A 72 -14.52 3.84 4.40
N HIS A 73 -14.31 3.84 5.71
CA HIS A 73 -13.26 4.64 6.34
C HIS A 73 -11.83 4.30 5.84
N ASN A 74 -11.47 3.02 5.86
CA ASN A 74 -10.13 2.53 5.48
C ASN A 74 -10.14 1.60 4.25
N ASP A 75 -11.32 1.28 3.75
CA ASP A 75 -11.54 0.24 2.77
C ASP A 75 -12.51 0.69 1.69
N ILE A 76 -12.33 0.16 0.49
CA ILE A 76 -13.30 0.26 -0.59
C ILE A 76 -13.83 -1.14 -0.86
N ARG A 77 -15.15 -1.30 -0.71
CA ARG A 77 -15.83 -2.54 -1.12
C ARG A 77 -16.17 -2.44 -2.59
N LEU A 78 -15.57 -3.31 -3.39
CA LEU A 78 -15.83 -3.44 -4.82
C LEU A 78 -16.65 -4.70 -5.08
N THR A 79 -17.80 -4.56 -5.73
CA THR A 79 -18.60 -5.68 -6.24
C THR A 79 -18.64 -5.60 -7.76
N LEU A 80 -18.29 -6.69 -8.43
CA LEU A 80 -18.18 -6.75 -9.88
C LEU A 80 -19.23 -7.69 -10.49
N PRO A 81 -19.61 -7.47 -11.76
CA PRO A 81 -20.37 -8.47 -12.50
C PRO A 81 -19.48 -9.68 -12.87
N VAL A 82 -20.04 -10.62 -13.62
CA VAL A 82 -19.29 -11.74 -14.21
C VAL A 82 -18.19 -11.20 -15.14
N LEU A 83 -16.96 -11.69 -15.00
CA LEU A 83 -15.80 -11.23 -15.74
C LEU A 83 -15.42 -12.26 -16.81
N GLY A 84 -15.50 -11.84 -18.08
CA GLY A 84 -15.01 -12.63 -19.21
C GLY A 84 -13.48 -12.71 -19.32
N GLN A 85 -12.74 -11.90 -18.55
CA GLN A 85 -11.28 -11.91 -18.50
C GLN A 85 -10.78 -11.48 -17.13
N SER A 86 -9.59 -11.93 -16.74
CA SER A 86 -8.95 -11.52 -15.49
C SER A 86 -8.62 -10.03 -15.49
N LEU A 87 -8.76 -9.39 -14.34
CA LEU A 87 -8.57 -7.95 -14.15
C LEU A 87 -7.51 -7.66 -13.09
N GLU A 88 -6.82 -6.54 -13.26
CA GLU A 88 -6.10 -5.89 -12.17
C GLU A 88 -6.86 -4.61 -11.79
N VAL A 89 -7.16 -4.45 -10.50
CA VAL A 89 -7.88 -3.29 -9.96
C VAL A 89 -7.05 -2.59 -8.87
N ALA A 90 -7.21 -1.27 -8.78
CA ALA A 90 -6.62 -0.44 -7.74
C ALA A 90 -7.46 0.85 -7.54
N ALA A 91 -7.39 1.42 -6.35
CA ALA A 91 -7.97 2.70 -6.02
C ALA A 91 -6.97 3.83 -6.30
N PHE A 92 -7.49 4.93 -6.83
CA PHE A 92 -6.74 6.14 -7.15
C PHE A 92 -7.42 7.33 -6.49
N GLY A 93 -6.66 8.09 -5.71
CA GLY A 93 -7.11 9.31 -5.04
C GLY A 93 -6.56 10.56 -5.71
N VAL A 94 -7.39 11.58 -5.87
CA VAL A 94 -6.95 12.96 -6.10
C VAL A 94 -7.06 13.71 -4.78
N PRO A 95 -5.95 14.20 -4.20
CA PRO A 95 -6.02 14.95 -2.95
C PRO A 95 -6.57 16.36 -3.19
N GLY A 96 -7.37 16.82 -2.23
CA GLY A 96 -7.59 18.23 -1.94
C GLY A 96 -6.32 18.94 -1.44
N LYS A 97 -6.45 20.22 -1.09
CA LYS A 97 -5.30 21.05 -0.73
C LYS A 97 -4.63 20.61 0.57
N ASP A 98 -5.44 20.27 1.56
CA ASP A 98 -5.00 19.97 2.94
C ASP A 98 -5.18 18.47 3.28
N ASP A 99 -5.44 17.66 2.27
CA ASP A 99 -5.66 16.23 2.38
C ASP A 99 -4.41 15.49 2.85
N GLN A 100 -4.60 14.60 3.81
CA GLN A 100 -3.56 13.77 4.38
C GLN A 100 -3.71 12.32 3.95
N LYS A 101 -2.58 11.61 3.95
CA LYS A 101 -2.56 10.15 3.84
C LYS A 101 -1.95 9.52 5.09
N ARG A 102 -2.49 8.38 5.48
CA ARG A 102 -2.03 7.54 6.57
C ARG A 102 -0.75 6.80 6.14
N MET A 103 0.27 6.88 6.98
CA MET A 103 1.54 6.20 6.77
C MET A 103 1.87 5.36 7.99
N GLN A 104 2.44 4.18 7.76
CA GLN A 104 3.01 3.33 8.80
C GLN A 104 4.53 3.42 8.74
N MET A 105 5.17 3.60 9.90
CA MET A 105 6.62 3.47 10.02
C MET A 105 6.96 2.03 10.41
N VAL A 106 7.83 1.39 9.63
CA VAL A 106 8.31 0.04 9.91
C VAL A 106 9.81 0.08 10.12
N ILE A 107 10.25 -0.49 11.24
CA ILE A 107 11.66 -0.54 11.65
C ILE A 107 12.09 -2.00 11.65
N PHE A 108 13.15 -2.29 10.90
CA PHE A 108 13.75 -3.62 10.83
C PHE A 108 15.19 -3.56 11.30
N GLY A 109 15.62 -4.57 12.04
CA GLY A 109 17.00 -4.71 12.48
C GLY A 109 17.23 -6.16 12.87
N LYS A 110 18.50 -6.56 12.93
CA LYS A 110 18.84 -7.80 13.62
C LYS A 110 18.63 -7.61 15.12
N GLU A 111 18.43 -8.73 15.82
CA GLU A 111 18.48 -8.71 17.27
C GLU A 111 19.80 -8.08 17.73
N PRO A 112 19.75 -7.13 18.64
CA PRO A 112 20.93 -6.41 19.05
C PRO A 112 21.93 -7.24 19.85
N ALA A 113 23.21 -7.14 19.51
CA ALA A 113 24.31 -7.63 20.33
C ALA A 113 24.82 -6.54 21.27
N LYS A 114 25.15 -6.91 22.52
CA LYS A 114 25.74 -5.98 23.49
C LYS A 114 27.04 -5.38 22.94
N ALA A 115 27.19 -4.06 23.13
CA ALA A 115 28.39 -3.30 22.79
C ALA A 115 28.80 -3.29 21.30
N CYS A 116 27.88 -3.64 20.40
CA CYS A 116 28.08 -3.52 18.95
C CYS A 116 27.23 -2.39 18.38
N ASP A 117 27.66 -1.81 17.27
CA ASP A 117 26.84 -0.90 16.46
C ASP A 117 25.62 -1.64 15.91
N TRP A 118 24.47 -0.98 15.87
CA TRP A 118 23.24 -1.56 15.32
C TRP A 118 22.95 -0.95 13.96
N ASP A 119 22.70 -1.82 12.97
CA ASP A 119 22.19 -1.42 11.66
C ASP A 119 20.69 -1.67 11.63
N ILE A 120 19.92 -0.58 11.54
CA ILE A 120 18.46 -0.61 11.41
C ILE A 120 18.04 0.01 10.08
N ARG A 121 16.93 -0.49 9.54
CA ARG A 121 16.28 0.02 8.34
C ARG A 121 14.92 0.55 8.73
N VAL A 122 14.69 1.82 8.41
CA VAL A 122 13.41 2.49 8.66
C VAL A 122 12.74 2.73 7.31
N TYR A 123 11.49 2.29 7.20
CA TYR A 123 10.64 2.51 6.03
C TYR A 123 9.40 3.28 6.45
N LEU A 124 9.00 4.25 5.64
CA LEU A 124 7.69 4.89 5.72
C LEU A 124 6.87 4.34 4.56
N ILE A 125 5.82 3.58 4.87
CA ILE A 125 4.97 2.90 3.90
C ILE A 125 3.52 3.38 4.02
N ASP A 126 2.74 3.21 2.96
CA ASP A 126 1.30 3.46 3.02
C ASP A 126 0.67 2.54 4.08
N ASP A 127 -0.23 3.08 4.91
CA ASP A 127 -0.90 2.35 5.99
C ASP A 127 -1.90 1.31 5.43
N SER A 128 -1.38 0.14 5.05
CA SER A 128 -2.12 -1.02 4.53
C SER A 128 -1.32 -2.31 4.71
N GLU A 129 -2.01 -3.43 4.88
CA GLU A 129 -1.41 -4.75 5.05
C GLU A 129 -0.59 -5.16 3.80
N MET A 130 -1.07 -4.81 2.61
CA MET A 130 -0.36 -5.13 1.37
C MET A 130 0.97 -4.36 1.24
N ALA A 131 1.04 -3.13 1.73
CA ALA A 131 2.29 -2.38 1.76
C ALA A 131 3.29 -3.02 2.73
N PHE A 132 2.81 -3.45 3.91
CA PHE A 132 3.62 -4.13 4.91
C PHE A 132 4.19 -5.47 4.40
N LYS A 133 3.35 -6.33 3.83
CA LYS A 133 3.78 -7.61 3.24
C LYS A 133 4.83 -7.42 2.13
N LYS A 134 4.72 -6.34 1.35
CA LYS A 134 5.71 -6.00 0.31
C LYS A 134 7.03 -5.53 0.90
N SER A 135 7.03 -4.80 2.01
CA SER A 135 8.28 -4.44 2.70
C SER A 135 8.98 -5.66 3.27
N ASP A 136 8.24 -6.59 3.88
CA ASP A 136 8.80 -7.83 4.43
C ASP A 136 9.45 -8.69 3.34
N ALA A 137 8.77 -8.87 2.20
CA ALA A 137 9.30 -9.64 1.08
C ALA A 137 10.59 -9.03 0.49
N LYS A 138 10.70 -7.69 0.45
CA LYS A 138 11.90 -6.99 -0.04
C LYS A 138 13.10 -7.12 0.90
N ILE A 139 12.85 -7.38 2.18
CA ILE A 139 13.93 -7.58 3.16
C ILE A 139 14.54 -8.98 2.99
N ASN A 140 13.71 -9.96 2.64
CA ASN A 140 14.15 -11.33 2.39
C ASN A 140 14.86 -11.51 1.02
N ASN A 141 14.72 -10.57 0.08
CA ASN A 141 15.41 -10.55 -1.22
C ASN A 141 15.83 -9.11 -1.61
N PRO A 142 16.99 -8.63 -1.15
CA PRO A 142 17.35 -7.22 -1.22
C PRO A 142 18.00 -6.85 -2.57
N THR A 143 17.23 -6.79 -3.66
CA THR A 143 17.80 -6.49 -4.99
C THR A 143 17.65 -5.04 -5.46
N GLU A 144 16.80 -4.17 -4.89
CA GLU A 144 16.67 -2.79 -5.43
C GLU A 144 16.43 -1.65 -4.41
N LYS A 145 17.17 -0.56 -4.68
CA LYS A 145 17.13 0.82 -4.15
C LYS A 145 16.84 0.98 -2.65
N LYS A 146 17.93 0.95 -1.88
CA LYS A 146 18.05 1.59 -0.56
C LYS A 146 17.63 3.07 -0.67
N PHE A 147 16.62 3.49 0.07
CA PHE A 147 16.57 4.89 0.48
C PHE A 147 17.78 5.12 1.39
N LYS A 148 18.71 5.99 0.97
CA LYS A 148 20.05 6.16 1.53
C LYS A 148 20.07 6.89 2.88
N ASN A 149 19.16 6.57 3.80
CA ASN A 149 19.23 7.07 5.17
C ASN A 149 19.41 5.89 6.11
N THR A 150 20.59 5.26 6.04
CA THR A 150 21.04 4.35 7.10
C THR A 150 21.26 5.19 8.35
N LEU A 151 20.37 5.06 9.33
CA LEU A 151 20.55 5.63 10.66
C LEU A 151 21.50 4.70 11.43
N LYS A 152 22.74 5.15 11.63
CA LYS A 152 23.65 4.52 12.59
C LYS A 152 23.37 5.10 13.96
N MET A 153 22.87 4.27 14.87
CA MET A 153 22.78 4.64 16.28
C MET A 153 23.96 4.03 17.03
N ASN A 154 24.77 4.90 17.63
CA ASN A 154 25.90 4.47 18.46
C ASN A 154 25.41 4.16 19.87
N CYS A 155 25.90 3.07 20.48
CA CYS A 155 25.67 2.82 21.89
C CYS A 155 26.39 3.90 22.73
N SER A 156 25.64 4.71 23.48
CA SER A 156 26.20 5.56 24.54
C SER A 156 26.70 4.66 25.67
N LYS A 157 27.99 4.78 26.01
CA LYS A 157 28.53 4.23 27.26
C LYS A 157 28.10 5.15 28.40
N ASP A 158 26.87 5.01 28.85
CA ASP A 158 26.40 5.69 30.07
C ASP A 158 27.07 5.01 31.27
N ASN A 159 28.29 5.46 31.58
CA ASN A 159 29.15 4.91 32.62
C ASN A 159 28.68 5.45 33.98
N ARG A 160 27.46 5.10 34.39
CA ARG A 160 27.02 5.33 35.78
C ARG A 160 27.77 4.37 36.67
N ARG A 161 28.90 4.83 37.23
CA ARG A 161 29.51 4.22 38.41
C ARG A 161 28.41 4.07 39.45
N ALA A 162 28.07 2.83 39.81
CA ALA A 162 27.31 2.57 41.01
C ALA A 162 28.08 3.20 42.18
N VAL A 163 27.48 4.19 42.83
CA VAL A 163 27.98 4.70 44.10
C VAL A 163 27.61 3.63 45.13
N PRO A 164 28.58 2.94 45.76
CA PRO A 164 28.27 2.05 46.86
C PRO A 164 27.75 2.89 48.04
N ARG A 165 26.67 2.41 48.67
CA ARG A 165 26.14 2.99 49.91
C ARG A 165 27.07 2.71 51.07
#